data_AF-A0A7X4GQA4-F1
#
_entry.id   AF-A0A7X4GQA4-F1
#
_cell.length_a   1.000
_cell.length_b   1.000
_cell.length_c   1.000
_cell.angle_alpha   90.00
_cell.angle_beta   90.00
_cell.angle_gamma   90.00
#
_symmetry.space_group_name_H-M   'P 1'
#
loop_
_entity.id
_entity.type
_entity.pdbx_description
1 polymer ?
#
loop_
_entity_poly.entity_id
_entity_poly.type
_entity_poly.pdbx_seq_one_letter_code
_entity_poly.pdbx_strand_id
1 'polypeptide(L)'
;MQKGQESSPNAMIDYRASSFFLLALLYLFIPSVLVLVYFSQWPIAVILMAGSALFFLDPRTLWQRGQLLSVFSNTWPYLFISAGIVWLSGILPPFAENADWFKHYAIFNDLVNQPWPPKFIVGDGISTLRYSLSYYVIPALTAKFFGAPFLSLAIFIWTTIGCYFALILAFGEQLNAKAQCFAIGIIFLLFSGADIIGAYLIGPFPPPSTSLMHLEWWASFGELPSSITSIFWTPQHLIAGWVGAFLFFRYPIQSVRNAGVIVCASALWSPFVAVGLIPTFTWAVCKVGLREALSRSNFVASPVLLLISALFLTNGSEGIPFSLIWDTKEFSAAAWILFILLEFFFIGLALWILNPAARSILLIHGVFILFLCFFKVGFYNDLLMRASIPSLGIMAIFTAKSLVCPGDMLKKTPIFILFLVGLSTPFTEIWRGIVSPRLKDVEVVSLFDIVGDNMSLKPQYLVSSVEKIKLLPAVYNESSLKFTPFGEAKFDVNLNRVSSDSYADVAMVSQAVVLPKGYYKLTATLDWNITAQTSGGIGGHISVHSLKRLIPVHESQESDKLVSCYFHSDGKPFQISFGLGGWTVGKGFIQLKKIDISPVKDFL
;
A
#
# COMPACT_ATOMS: atom_id res chain seq x y z
N MET A 1 22.29 57.53 11.60
CA MET A 1 22.83 56.28 12.17
C MET A 1 21.67 55.46 12.74
N GLN A 2 21.09 54.58 11.94
CA GLN A 2 20.20 53.50 12.41
C GLN A 2 20.63 52.28 11.61
N LYS A 3 21.39 51.39 12.28
CA LYS A 3 21.78 50.10 11.71
C LYS A 3 20.51 49.27 11.54
N GLY A 4 20.20 48.92 10.30
CA GLY A 4 19.19 47.93 9.98
C GLY A 4 19.51 46.63 10.72
N GLN A 5 18.51 46.10 11.42
CA GLN A 5 18.52 44.73 11.90
C GLN A 5 18.56 43.81 10.68
N GLU A 6 19.74 43.28 10.37
CA GLU A 6 19.88 42.08 9.57
C GLU A 6 19.04 40.98 10.23
N SER A 7 17.95 40.60 9.58
CA SER A 7 17.17 39.44 9.93
C SER A 7 18.05 38.20 9.76
N SER A 8 18.63 37.77 10.88
CA SER A 8 19.28 36.48 11.04
C SER A 8 18.45 35.37 10.38
N PRO A 9 19.04 34.48 9.56
CA PRO A 9 18.34 33.31 8.99
C PRO A 9 17.83 32.33 10.06
N ASN A 10 18.22 32.53 11.32
CA ASN A 10 17.75 31.82 12.49
C ASN A 10 16.59 32.56 13.19
N ALA A 11 15.64 33.15 12.45
CA ALA A 11 14.32 33.43 13.01
C ALA A 11 13.67 32.08 13.38
N MET A 12 14.06 31.61 14.57
CA MET A 12 13.86 30.27 15.07
C MET A 12 12.37 29.98 15.07
N ILE A 13 12.04 28.88 14.38
CA ILE A 13 10.96 27.95 14.70
C ILE A 13 10.57 28.15 16.17
N ASP A 14 9.43 28.77 16.45
CA ASP A 14 8.99 28.94 17.84
C ASP A 14 8.73 27.55 18.41
N TYR A 15 9.69 27.04 19.18
CA TYR A 15 9.70 25.70 19.78
C TYR A 15 8.68 25.57 20.91
N ARG A 16 7.92 26.64 21.19
CA ARG A 16 6.81 26.62 22.15
C ARG A 16 5.76 25.63 21.66
N ALA A 17 5.48 24.67 22.53
CA ALA A 17 4.33 23.78 22.53
C ALA A 17 3.24 24.20 21.53
N SER A 18 3.15 23.47 20.41
CA SER A 18 2.19 23.77 19.37
C SER A 18 1.01 22.80 19.46
N SER A 19 -0.19 23.35 19.45
CA SER A 19 -1.43 22.57 19.38
C SER A 19 -1.45 21.65 18.15
N PHE A 20 -0.72 22.06 17.11
CA PHE A 20 -0.60 21.33 15.85
C PHE A 20 0.27 20.07 15.94
N PHE A 21 1.34 20.07 16.76
CA PHE A 21 2.12 18.84 17.03
C PHE A 21 1.21 17.74 17.56
N LEU A 22 0.36 18.06 18.54
CA LEU A 22 -0.58 17.12 19.13
C LEU A 22 -1.57 16.60 18.08
N LEU A 23 -2.14 17.48 17.26
CA LEU A 23 -3.10 17.09 16.23
C LEU A 23 -2.49 16.13 15.19
N ALA A 24 -1.30 16.43 14.69
CA ALA A 24 -0.59 15.58 13.73
C ALA A 24 -0.15 14.25 14.35
N LEU A 25 0.28 14.24 15.62
CA LEU A 25 0.57 13.01 16.34
C LEU A 25 -0.68 12.14 16.52
N LEU A 26 -1.81 12.74 16.93
CA LEU A 26 -3.08 12.03 17.09
C LEU A 26 -3.58 11.44 15.76
N TYR A 27 -3.38 12.14 14.65
CA TYR A 27 -3.71 11.64 13.31
C TYR A 27 -3.01 10.32 13.00
N LEU A 28 -1.71 10.17 13.35
CA LEU A 28 -1.00 8.89 13.19
C LEU A 28 -1.36 7.88 14.28
N PHE A 29 -1.53 8.35 15.52
CA PHE A 29 -1.57 7.49 16.70
C PHE A 29 -2.93 6.84 16.91
N ILE A 30 -4.04 7.59 16.78
CA ILE A 30 -5.40 7.07 17.03
C ILE A 30 -5.72 5.84 16.16
N PRO A 31 -5.51 5.87 14.83
CA PRO A 31 -5.79 4.70 14.00
C PRO A 31 -4.94 3.50 14.37
N SER A 32 -3.69 3.73 14.77
CA SER A 32 -2.76 2.68 15.20
C SER A 32 -3.19 2.03 16.51
N VAL A 33 -3.68 2.82 17.47
CA VAL A 33 -4.29 2.30 18.71
C VAL A 33 -5.53 1.47 18.38
N LEU A 34 -6.40 1.92 17.48
CA LEU A 34 -7.58 1.16 17.05
C LEU A 34 -7.18 -0.20 16.45
N VAL A 35 -6.16 -0.23 15.57
CA VAL A 35 -5.63 -1.49 15.04
C VAL A 35 -5.19 -2.41 16.17
N LEU A 36 -4.35 -1.94 17.10
CA LEU A 36 -3.88 -2.80 18.19
C LEU A 36 -5.00 -3.26 19.13
N VAL A 37 -6.02 -2.43 19.40
CA VAL A 37 -7.16 -2.82 20.24
C VAL A 37 -7.98 -3.95 19.61
N TYR A 38 -8.23 -3.90 18.30
CA TYR A 38 -9.07 -4.90 17.64
C TYR A 38 -8.30 -6.13 17.14
N PHE A 39 -7.01 -5.98 16.81
CA PHE A 39 -6.25 -7.01 16.11
C PHE A 39 -5.16 -7.68 16.98
N SER A 40 -4.88 -7.14 18.17
CA SER A 40 -3.95 -7.78 19.11
C SER A 40 -4.69 -8.60 20.18
N GLN A 41 -3.97 -9.54 20.81
CA GLN A 41 -4.48 -10.33 21.93
C GLN A 41 -4.53 -9.55 23.27
N TRP A 42 -4.06 -8.29 23.29
CA TRP A 42 -3.80 -7.53 24.52
C TRP A 42 -4.50 -6.15 24.53
N PRO A 43 -5.82 -6.05 24.23
CA PRO A 43 -6.51 -4.77 24.07
C PRO A 43 -6.44 -3.87 25.31
N ILE A 44 -6.53 -4.45 26.51
CA ILE A 44 -6.48 -3.70 27.76
C ILE A 44 -5.10 -3.05 27.96
N ALA A 45 -4.02 -3.79 27.70
CA ALA A 45 -2.66 -3.26 27.79
C ALA A 45 -2.45 -2.12 26.79
N VAL A 46 -2.96 -2.27 25.57
CA VAL A 46 -2.92 -1.22 24.54
C VAL A 46 -3.65 0.04 25.01
N ILE A 47 -4.89 -0.09 25.52
CA ILE A 47 -5.68 1.06 26.00
C ILE A 47 -4.95 1.78 27.14
N LEU A 48 -4.45 1.05 28.13
CA LEU A 48 -3.73 1.63 29.26
C LEU A 48 -2.45 2.35 28.82
N MET A 49 -1.66 1.73 27.94
CA MET A 49 -0.41 2.31 27.47
C MET A 49 -0.63 3.49 26.52
N ALA A 50 -1.63 3.43 25.64
CA ALA A 50 -2.04 4.56 24.82
C ALA A 50 -2.54 5.72 25.67
N GLY A 51 -3.38 5.44 26.68
CA GLY A 51 -3.82 6.44 27.65
C GLY A 51 -2.65 7.08 28.40
N SER A 52 -1.66 6.28 28.81
CA SER A 52 -0.45 6.79 29.46
C SER A 52 0.40 7.66 28.52
N ALA A 53 0.56 7.28 27.25
CA ALA A 53 1.25 8.10 26.25
C ALA A 53 0.57 9.47 26.09
N LEU A 54 -0.76 9.48 25.96
CA LEU A 54 -1.55 10.71 25.87
C LEU A 54 -1.46 11.56 27.14
N PHE A 55 -1.42 10.93 28.32
CA PHE A 55 -1.23 11.62 29.58
C PHE A 55 0.15 12.28 29.67
N PHE A 56 1.22 11.58 29.24
CA PHE A 56 2.59 12.11 29.27
C PHE A 56 2.88 13.17 28.21
N LEU A 57 2.04 13.29 27.17
CA LEU A 57 2.10 14.41 26.23
C LEU A 57 1.72 15.76 26.89
N ASP A 58 1.06 15.73 28.05
CA ASP A 58 0.44 16.87 28.74
C ASP A 58 -0.25 17.86 27.76
N PRO A 59 -1.47 17.52 27.29
CA PRO A 59 -2.21 18.33 26.35
C PRO A 59 -2.42 19.78 26.80
N ARG A 60 -2.39 20.06 28.11
CA ARG A 60 -2.56 21.43 28.64
C ARG A 60 -1.35 22.31 28.37
N THR A 61 -0.17 21.70 28.28
CA THR A 61 1.05 22.42 27.88
C THR A 61 1.09 22.63 26.38
N LEU A 62 0.60 21.66 25.60
CA LEU A 62 0.61 21.67 24.13
C LEU A 62 -0.52 22.49 23.50
N TRP A 63 -1.68 22.56 24.16
CA TRP A 63 -2.88 23.19 23.62
C TRP A 63 -3.00 24.66 24.03
N GLN A 64 -2.91 25.54 23.05
CA GLN A 64 -3.07 26.99 23.21
C GLN A 64 -4.28 27.46 22.40
N ARG A 65 -5.27 28.06 23.09
CA ARG A 65 -6.49 28.58 22.45
C ARG A 65 -6.13 29.63 21.39
N GLY A 66 -6.72 29.51 20.20
CA GLY A 66 -6.53 30.46 19.08
C GLY A 66 -5.39 30.13 18.12
N GLN A 67 -4.38 29.36 18.55
CA GLN A 67 -3.22 29.02 17.72
C GLN A 67 -3.57 28.13 16.51
N LEU A 68 -4.49 27.16 16.66
CA LEU A 68 -4.90 26.31 15.53
C LEU A 68 -5.70 27.07 14.47
N LEU A 69 -6.54 28.00 14.90
CA LEU A 69 -7.33 28.82 13.98
C LEU A 69 -6.40 29.71 13.14
N SER A 70 -5.36 30.30 13.74
CA SER A 70 -4.37 31.06 12.99
C SER A 70 -3.65 30.18 11.96
N VAL A 71 -3.17 28.99 12.38
CA VAL A 71 -2.53 28.02 11.49
C VAL A 71 -3.41 27.74 10.28
N PHE A 72 -4.63 27.25 10.50
CA PHE A 72 -5.52 26.88 9.39
C PHE A 72 -5.92 28.06 8.52
N SER A 73 -6.16 29.24 9.12
CA SER A 73 -6.44 30.47 8.35
C SER A 73 -5.26 30.86 7.46
N ASN A 74 -4.03 30.55 7.88
CA ASN A 74 -2.84 30.91 7.15
C ASN A 74 -2.37 29.87 6.13
N THR A 75 -2.73 28.61 6.35
CA THR A 75 -2.27 27.47 5.56
C THR A 75 -3.32 26.89 4.61
N TRP A 76 -4.50 27.50 4.47
CA TRP A 76 -5.56 27.03 3.56
C TRP A 76 -5.09 26.71 2.12
N PRO A 77 -4.08 27.38 1.50
CA PRO A 77 -3.63 26.98 0.16
C PRO A 77 -3.10 25.54 0.12
N TYR A 78 -2.48 25.06 1.20
CA TYR A 78 -2.03 23.66 1.29
C TYR A 78 -3.20 22.69 1.29
N LEU A 79 -4.36 23.06 1.85
CA LEU A 79 -5.56 22.23 1.82
C LEU A 79 -6.08 22.09 0.39
N PHE A 80 -6.19 23.18 -0.37
CA PHE A 80 -6.64 23.13 -1.76
C PHE A 80 -5.69 22.34 -2.65
N ILE A 81 -4.38 22.52 -2.49
CA ILE A 81 -3.39 21.74 -3.23
C ILE A 81 -3.50 20.25 -2.87
N SER A 82 -3.60 19.92 -1.57
CA SER A 82 -3.73 18.54 -1.12
C SER A 82 -5.00 17.89 -1.69
N ALA A 83 -6.14 18.58 -1.59
CA ALA A 83 -7.41 18.11 -2.12
C ALA A 83 -7.35 17.92 -3.65
N GLY A 84 -6.74 18.86 -4.37
CA GLY A 84 -6.57 18.78 -5.82
C GLY A 84 -5.71 17.60 -6.26
N ILE A 85 -4.54 17.39 -5.63
CA ILE A 85 -3.65 16.28 -5.97
C ILE A 85 -4.27 14.94 -5.56
N VAL A 86 -4.88 14.83 -4.38
CA VAL A 86 -5.57 13.60 -3.96
C VAL A 86 -6.74 13.28 -4.87
N TRP A 87 -7.46 14.28 -5.38
CA TRP A 87 -8.53 14.05 -6.35
C TRP A 87 -7.99 13.46 -7.67
N LEU A 88 -6.85 13.96 -8.16
CA LEU A 88 -6.18 13.45 -9.35
C LEU A 88 -5.70 11.99 -9.24
N SER A 89 -5.58 11.44 -8.03
CA SER A 89 -5.20 10.03 -7.82
C SER A 89 -6.28 9.02 -8.25
N GLY A 90 -7.49 9.49 -8.57
CA GLY A 90 -8.61 8.66 -9.03
C GLY A 90 -9.55 8.14 -7.95
N ILE A 91 -9.23 8.36 -6.66
CA ILE A 91 -10.09 7.96 -5.52
C ILE A 91 -11.56 8.39 -5.73
N LEU A 92 -11.77 9.58 -6.32
CA LEU A 92 -13.09 10.04 -6.75
C LEU A 92 -13.13 10.23 -8.28
N PRO A 93 -14.32 10.08 -8.92
CA PRO A 93 -14.51 10.40 -10.34
C PRO A 93 -14.06 11.83 -10.71
N PRO A 94 -13.60 12.06 -11.96
CA PRO A 94 -13.57 11.13 -13.09
C PRO A 94 -12.25 10.38 -13.32
N PHE A 95 -11.16 10.73 -12.60
CA PHE A 95 -9.82 10.19 -12.86
C PHE A 95 -9.69 8.70 -12.51
N ALA A 96 -8.75 8.00 -13.12
CA ALA A 96 -8.53 6.58 -12.89
C ALA A 96 -7.57 6.30 -11.73
N GLU A 97 -7.94 5.30 -10.92
CA GLU A 97 -7.06 4.72 -9.92
C GLU A 97 -5.99 3.84 -10.56
N ASN A 98 -4.86 3.71 -9.87
CA ASN A 98 -3.80 2.78 -10.25
C ASN A 98 -4.13 1.34 -9.90
N ALA A 99 -3.47 0.38 -10.58
CA ALA A 99 -3.71 -1.05 -10.36
C ALA A 99 -3.55 -1.50 -8.89
N ASP A 100 -2.66 -0.87 -8.13
CA ASP A 100 -2.50 -1.12 -6.68
C ASP A 100 -3.78 -0.83 -5.87
N TRP A 101 -4.73 -0.07 -6.40
CA TRP A 101 -5.99 0.17 -5.69
C TRP A 101 -6.89 -1.06 -5.61
N PHE A 102 -6.70 -2.09 -6.44
CA PHE A 102 -7.42 -3.36 -6.26
C PHE A 102 -7.16 -3.96 -4.87
N LYS A 103 -5.90 -4.02 -4.42
CA LYS A 103 -5.58 -4.51 -3.07
C LYS A 103 -6.08 -3.57 -1.97
N HIS A 104 -6.07 -2.25 -2.20
CA HIS A 104 -6.58 -1.29 -1.22
C HIS A 104 -8.09 -1.45 -1.04
N TYR A 105 -8.85 -1.53 -2.12
CA TYR A 105 -10.29 -1.76 -2.08
C TYR A 105 -10.61 -3.13 -1.46
N ALA A 106 -9.84 -4.18 -1.74
CA ALA A 106 -10.01 -5.47 -1.08
C ALA A 106 -9.89 -5.37 0.44
N ILE A 107 -8.83 -4.72 0.94
CA ILE A 107 -8.63 -4.48 2.38
C ILE A 107 -9.79 -3.66 2.96
N PHE A 108 -10.20 -2.58 2.28
CA PHE A 108 -11.31 -1.75 2.74
C PHE A 108 -12.62 -2.53 2.79
N ASN A 109 -12.97 -3.25 1.73
CA ASN A 109 -14.19 -4.05 1.65
C ASN A 109 -14.23 -5.12 2.74
N ASP A 110 -13.11 -5.80 3.00
CA ASP A 110 -13.03 -6.79 4.07
C ASP A 110 -13.19 -6.16 5.45
N LEU A 111 -12.60 -4.99 5.70
CA LEU A 111 -12.80 -4.25 6.94
C LEU A 111 -14.23 -3.71 7.09
N VAL A 112 -14.88 -3.28 6.00
CA VAL A 112 -16.25 -2.76 6.03
C VAL A 112 -17.26 -3.89 6.26
N ASN A 113 -17.11 -5.01 5.55
CA ASN A 113 -18.13 -6.04 5.47
C ASN A 113 -18.00 -7.15 6.53
N GLN A 114 -16.83 -7.33 7.14
CA GLN A 114 -16.60 -8.37 8.14
C GLN A 114 -16.43 -7.82 9.56
N PRO A 115 -16.70 -8.62 10.61
CA PRO A 115 -16.22 -8.34 11.97
C PRO A 115 -14.70 -8.19 12.00
N TRP A 116 -14.19 -7.43 12.97
CA TRP A 116 -12.74 -7.26 13.13
C TRP A 116 -12.20 -8.23 14.19
N PRO A 117 -11.11 -8.96 13.90
CA PRO A 117 -10.34 -8.96 12.66
C PRO A 117 -11.00 -9.82 11.54
N PRO A 118 -10.95 -9.41 10.25
CA PRO A 118 -11.49 -10.19 9.13
C PRO A 118 -10.84 -11.58 9.00
N LYS A 119 -11.63 -12.58 8.59
CA LYS A 119 -11.21 -13.97 8.44
C LYS A 119 -11.41 -14.44 7.00
N PHE A 120 -10.50 -15.28 6.53
CA PHE A 120 -10.45 -15.77 5.16
C PHE A 120 -10.22 -17.26 5.13
N ILE A 121 -10.79 -17.92 4.13
CA ILE A 121 -10.47 -19.31 3.81
C ILE A 121 -9.33 -19.29 2.80
N VAL A 122 -8.19 -19.89 3.12
CA VAL A 122 -7.03 -19.90 2.22
C VAL A 122 -6.41 -21.29 2.20
N GLY A 123 -6.51 -21.96 1.05
CA GLY A 123 -6.31 -23.41 0.98
C GLY A 123 -7.33 -24.11 1.88
N ASP A 124 -6.90 -25.12 2.66
CA ASP A 124 -7.76 -25.81 3.64
C ASP A 124 -7.71 -25.22 5.06
N GLY A 125 -7.15 -24.01 5.22
CA GLY A 125 -7.02 -23.35 6.51
C GLY A 125 -7.79 -22.03 6.60
N ILE A 126 -8.07 -21.60 7.84
CA ILE A 126 -8.56 -20.25 8.12
C ILE A 126 -7.33 -19.35 8.29
N SER A 127 -7.38 -18.15 7.73
CA SER A 127 -6.37 -17.11 7.93
C SER A 127 -7.04 -15.81 8.36
N THR A 128 -6.30 -14.93 9.03
CA THR A 128 -6.78 -13.65 9.53
C THR A 128 -5.97 -12.51 8.92
N LEU A 129 -6.62 -11.37 8.71
CA LEU A 129 -5.97 -10.17 8.19
C LEU A 129 -4.81 -9.74 9.09
N ARG A 130 -3.60 -9.70 8.52
CA ARG A 130 -2.40 -9.15 9.14
C ARG A 130 -1.72 -8.24 8.13
N TYR A 131 -1.84 -6.93 8.32
CA TYR A 131 -1.24 -5.92 7.47
C TYR A 131 -1.02 -4.63 8.28
N SER A 132 -0.35 -3.64 7.70
CA SER A 132 -0.24 -2.30 8.29
C SER A 132 -1.53 -1.50 8.07
N LEU A 133 -2.49 -1.71 8.97
CA LEU A 133 -3.90 -1.33 8.78
C LEU A 133 -4.24 0.10 9.19
N SER A 134 -3.34 0.87 9.80
CA SER A 134 -3.70 2.16 10.42
C SER A 134 -4.29 3.17 9.45
N TYR A 135 -3.84 3.19 8.19
CA TYR A 135 -4.45 4.05 7.16
C TYR A 135 -5.91 3.66 6.85
N TYR A 136 -6.22 2.35 6.91
CA TYR A 136 -7.46 1.79 6.40
C TYR A 136 -8.61 1.85 7.41
N VAL A 137 -8.31 1.79 8.70
CA VAL A 137 -9.34 1.63 9.74
C VAL A 137 -10.28 2.83 9.84
N ILE A 138 -9.82 4.07 9.64
CA ILE A 138 -10.70 5.26 9.77
C ILE A 138 -11.68 5.36 8.59
N PRO A 139 -11.25 5.27 7.32
CA PRO A 139 -12.21 5.24 6.21
C PRO A 139 -13.13 4.02 6.25
N ALA A 140 -12.61 2.84 6.62
CA ALA A 140 -13.42 1.63 6.75
C ALA A 140 -14.49 1.74 7.85
N LEU A 141 -14.17 2.32 9.02
CA LEU A 141 -15.17 2.58 10.06
C LEU A 141 -16.25 3.53 9.59
N THR A 142 -15.86 4.59 8.88
CA THR A 142 -16.81 5.55 8.32
C THR A 142 -17.78 4.85 7.38
N ALA A 143 -17.29 4.04 6.45
CA ALA A 143 -18.15 3.27 5.54
C ALA A 143 -18.95 2.17 6.27
N LYS A 144 -18.44 1.58 7.35
CA LYS A 144 -19.19 0.62 8.18
C LYS A 144 -20.39 1.27 8.87
N PHE A 145 -20.30 2.54 9.29
CA PHE A 145 -21.42 3.27 9.92
C PHE A 145 -22.39 3.92 8.92
N PHE A 146 -21.87 4.47 7.82
CA PHE A 146 -22.68 5.25 6.86
C PHE A 146 -23.04 4.49 5.58
N GLY A 147 -22.44 3.32 5.34
CA GLY A 147 -22.64 2.49 4.15
C GLY A 147 -21.49 2.57 3.15
N ALA A 148 -21.39 1.57 2.27
CA ALA A 148 -20.34 1.43 1.27
C ALA A 148 -20.12 2.66 0.36
N PRO A 149 -21.17 3.41 -0.08
CA PRO A 149 -20.96 4.59 -0.94
C PRO A 149 -20.11 5.70 -0.31
N PHE A 150 -19.99 5.75 1.02
CA PHE A 150 -19.19 6.75 1.71
C PHE A 150 -17.69 6.41 1.76
N LEU A 151 -17.29 5.21 1.35
CA LEU A 151 -15.90 4.74 1.45
C LEU A 151 -14.94 5.64 0.67
N SER A 152 -15.18 5.88 -0.63
CA SER A 152 -14.30 6.69 -1.46
C SER A 152 -14.21 8.14 -0.98
N LEU A 153 -15.32 8.71 -0.49
CA LEU A 153 -15.33 10.05 0.10
C LEU A 153 -14.52 10.10 1.41
N ALA A 154 -14.68 9.08 2.26
CA ALA A 154 -13.92 8.99 3.51
C ALA A 154 -12.41 8.83 3.25
N ILE A 155 -12.02 8.01 2.26
CA ILE A 155 -10.63 7.88 1.83
C ILE A 155 -10.09 9.21 1.32
N PHE A 156 -10.84 9.89 0.45
CA PHE A 156 -10.45 11.20 -0.10
C PHE A 156 -10.21 12.24 0.99
N ILE A 157 -11.14 12.39 1.93
CA ILE A 157 -11.03 13.34 3.04
C ILE A 157 -9.84 12.97 3.94
N TRP A 158 -9.72 11.69 4.31
CA TRP A 158 -8.65 11.21 5.19
C TRP A 158 -7.26 11.47 4.59
N THR A 159 -7.05 11.08 3.33
CA THR A 159 -5.80 11.29 2.61
C THR A 159 -5.49 12.77 2.42
N THR A 160 -6.49 13.59 2.12
CA THR A 160 -6.34 15.05 1.99
C THR A 160 -5.87 15.67 3.30
N ILE A 161 -6.45 15.27 4.44
CA ILE A 161 -6.04 15.76 5.77
C ILE A 161 -4.59 15.36 6.06
N GLY A 162 -4.19 14.11 5.76
CA GLY A 162 -2.81 13.64 5.95
C GLY A 162 -1.79 14.46 5.14
N CYS A 163 -2.04 14.67 3.84
CA CYS A 163 -1.19 15.49 2.98
C CYS A 163 -1.17 16.96 3.44
N TYR A 164 -2.32 17.50 3.85
CA TYR A 164 -2.41 18.86 4.38
C TYR A 164 -1.57 19.02 5.65
N PHE A 165 -1.64 18.05 6.57
CA PHE A 165 -0.85 18.08 7.79
C PHE A 165 0.65 17.98 7.50
N ALA A 166 1.06 17.13 6.56
CA ALA A 166 2.44 17.05 6.12
C ALA A 166 2.97 18.40 5.60
N LEU A 167 2.20 19.11 4.77
CA LEU A 167 2.60 20.43 4.26
C LEU A 167 2.71 21.49 5.37
N ILE A 168 1.79 21.49 6.36
CA ILE A 168 1.91 22.37 7.53
C ILE A 168 3.15 22.01 8.35
N LEU A 169 3.46 20.73 8.58
CA LEU A 169 4.66 20.34 9.32
C LEU A 169 5.94 20.75 8.58
N ALA A 170 5.96 20.63 7.26
CA ALA A 170 7.10 20.97 6.41
C ALA A 170 7.40 22.49 6.38
N PHE A 171 6.36 23.32 6.22
CA PHE A 171 6.52 24.75 5.90
C PHE A 171 5.90 25.70 6.93
N GLY A 172 4.93 25.25 7.74
CA GLY A 172 4.22 26.07 8.72
C GLY A 172 3.59 27.33 8.11
N GLU A 173 3.55 28.40 8.90
CA GLU A 173 3.11 29.73 8.45
C GLU A 173 4.29 30.60 7.95
N GLN A 174 5.42 30.01 7.55
CA GLN A 174 6.68 30.73 7.33
C GLN A 174 6.66 31.75 6.17
N LEU A 175 5.61 31.72 5.35
CA LEU A 175 5.54 32.51 4.13
C LEU A 175 4.49 33.61 4.27
N ASN A 176 4.93 34.85 4.05
CA ASN A 176 4.09 36.04 4.21
C ASN A 176 3.02 36.14 3.11
N ALA A 177 3.25 35.54 1.94
CA ALA A 177 2.35 35.61 0.79
C ALA A 177 1.73 34.25 0.46
N LYS A 178 0.40 34.22 0.24
CA LYS A 178 -0.33 32.99 -0.12
C LYS A 178 0.15 32.38 -1.44
N ALA A 179 0.60 33.21 -2.38
CA ALA A 179 1.21 32.75 -3.62
C ALA A 179 2.51 31.95 -3.37
N GLN A 180 3.31 32.34 -2.38
CA GLN A 180 4.51 31.58 -2.00
C GLN A 180 4.13 30.26 -1.32
N CYS A 181 3.08 30.23 -0.48
CA CYS A 181 2.54 28.97 0.04
C CYS A 181 2.10 28.04 -1.08
N PHE A 182 1.43 28.58 -2.11
CA PHE A 182 1.01 27.77 -3.25
C PHE A 182 2.22 27.21 -4.01
N ALA A 183 3.18 28.06 -4.36
CA ALA A 183 4.38 27.68 -5.10
C ALA A 183 5.22 26.64 -4.35
N ILE A 184 5.44 26.81 -3.04
CA ILE A 184 6.25 25.88 -2.26
C ILE A 184 5.58 24.52 -2.12
N GLY A 185 4.24 24.49 -1.96
CA GLY A 185 3.47 23.26 -1.89
C GLY A 185 3.51 22.49 -3.20
N ILE A 186 3.31 23.18 -4.34
CA ILE A 186 3.37 22.55 -5.66
C ILE A 186 4.78 22.02 -5.97
N ILE A 187 5.83 22.81 -5.74
CA ILE A 187 7.21 22.34 -6.00
C ILE A 187 7.57 21.14 -5.12
N PHE A 188 7.13 21.14 -3.85
CA PHE A 188 7.29 19.99 -2.97
C PHE A 188 6.60 18.73 -3.53
N LEU A 189 5.34 18.86 -3.97
CA LEU A 189 4.57 17.72 -4.50
C LEU A 189 5.04 17.24 -5.88
N LEU A 190 5.67 18.11 -6.67
CA LEU A 190 6.25 17.75 -7.97
C LEU A 190 7.71 17.27 -7.87
N PHE A 191 8.25 17.09 -6.65
CA PHE A 191 9.61 16.58 -6.46
C PHE A 191 9.71 15.09 -6.84
N SER A 192 10.72 14.78 -7.64
CA SER A 192 11.05 13.45 -8.19
C SER A 192 12.54 13.36 -8.57
N GLY A 193 13.01 12.13 -8.82
CA GLY A 193 14.30 11.85 -9.44
C GLY A 193 14.29 12.14 -10.95
N ALA A 194 15.45 11.99 -11.59
CA ALA A 194 15.60 12.19 -13.04
C ALA A 194 15.24 10.92 -13.85
N ASP A 195 14.10 10.29 -13.55
CA ASP A 195 13.70 8.98 -14.10
C ASP A 195 13.67 8.94 -15.62
N ILE A 196 13.28 10.04 -16.28
CA ILE A 196 13.22 10.11 -17.74
C ILE A 196 14.56 9.84 -18.41
N ILE A 197 15.68 10.23 -17.77
CA ILE A 197 17.02 9.96 -18.28
C ILE A 197 17.32 8.46 -18.13
N GLY A 198 17.00 7.88 -16.98
CA GLY A 198 17.19 6.45 -16.73
C GLY A 198 16.36 5.59 -17.69
N ALA A 199 15.07 5.91 -17.84
CA ALA A 199 14.15 5.27 -18.76
C ALA A 199 14.61 5.40 -20.23
N TYR A 200 15.20 6.53 -20.63
CA TYR A 200 15.75 6.70 -21.97
C TYR A 200 17.02 5.85 -22.21
N LEU A 201 17.89 5.75 -21.21
CA LEU A 201 19.18 5.06 -21.33
C LEU A 201 19.07 3.53 -21.18
N ILE A 202 18.16 3.04 -20.34
CA ILE A 202 18.01 1.61 -20.03
C ILE A 202 16.74 1.01 -20.66
N GLY A 203 15.68 1.81 -20.81
CA GLY A 203 14.35 1.38 -21.21
C GLY A 203 13.38 1.34 -20.01
N PRO A 204 12.09 1.66 -20.20
CA PRO A 204 11.10 1.55 -19.13
C PRO A 204 10.80 0.10 -18.79
N PHE A 205 10.42 -0.17 -17.54
CA PHE A 205 9.98 -1.48 -17.09
C PHE A 205 8.59 -1.37 -16.41
N PRO A 206 7.62 -2.22 -16.77
CA PRO A 206 7.63 -3.17 -17.88
C PRO A 206 7.57 -2.44 -19.26
N PRO A 207 7.86 -3.12 -20.38
CA PRO A 207 7.92 -2.50 -21.70
C PRO A 207 6.62 -1.77 -22.09
N PRO A 208 6.69 -0.73 -22.97
CA PRO A 208 5.58 0.18 -23.26
C PRO A 208 4.29 -0.48 -23.77
N SER A 209 4.36 -1.71 -24.27
CA SER A 209 3.21 -2.49 -24.73
C SER A 209 2.30 -3.00 -23.59
N THR A 210 2.72 -2.86 -22.33
CA THR A 210 2.05 -3.51 -21.18
C THR A 210 1.48 -2.57 -20.12
N SER A 211 1.87 -1.29 -20.10
CA SER A 211 1.24 -0.27 -19.24
C SER A 211 1.60 1.14 -19.68
N LEU A 212 0.64 2.06 -19.61
CA LEU A 212 0.90 3.50 -19.67
C LEU A 212 2.00 3.86 -18.65
N MET A 213 3.06 4.54 -19.14
CA MET A 213 4.37 4.78 -18.53
C MET A 213 4.36 4.99 -17.01
N HIS A 214 4.99 4.07 -16.26
CA HIS A 214 5.41 4.26 -14.87
C HIS A 214 6.95 4.32 -14.87
N LEU A 215 7.50 5.53 -15.01
CA LEU A 215 8.91 5.76 -15.41
C LEU A 215 9.92 5.23 -14.38
N GLU A 216 9.58 5.27 -13.10
CA GLU A 216 10.49 5.06 -11.96
C GLU A 216 11.05 3.63 -11.85
N TRP A 217 10.46 2.68 -12.57
CA TRP A 217 10.91 1.29 -12.62
C TRP A 217 12.03 1.02 -13.61
N TRP A 218 12.57 2.04 -14.28
CA TRP A 218 13.62 1.91 -15.29
C TRP A 218 14.86 1.11 -14.82
N ALA A 219 15.15 1.07 -13.52
CA ALA A 219 16.25 0.30 -12.95
C ALA A 219 15.93 -1.19 -12.71
N SER A 220 14.67 -1.61 -12.85
CA SER A 220 14.14 -2.99 -12.67
C SER A 220 14.29 -3.64 -11.28
N PHE A 221 15.26 -3.21 -10.47
CA PHE A 221 15.49 -3.76 -9.11
C PHE A 221 14.77 -2.99 -8.00
N GLY A 222 14.15 -1.84 -8.31
CA GLY A 222 13.40 -0.99 -7.38
C GLY A 222 13.26 0.43 -7.89
N GLU A 223 12.54 1.27 -7.14
CA GLU A 223 12.28 2.68 -7.43
C GLU A 223 12.56 3.57 -6.20
N LEU A 224 12.81 4.86 -6.45
CA LEU A 224 12.72 5.92 -5.45
C LEU A 224 11.52 6.82 -5.79
N PRO A 225 10.34 6.55 -5.21
CA PRO A 225 9.10 7.11 -5.72
C PRO A 225 9.02 8.62 -5.46
N SER A 226 8.57 9.34 -6.48
CA SER A 226 8.18 10.74 -6.44
C SER A 226 7.05 10.96 -5.45
N SER A 227 6.87 12.23 -5.09
CA SER A 227 5.79 12.62 -4.19
C SER A 227 4.42 12.28 -4.78
N ILE A 228 4.20 12.53 -6.08
CA ILE A 228 2.94 12.17 -6.76
C ILE A 228 2.74 10.67 -6.81
N THR A 229 3.75 9.89 -7.22
CA THR A 229 3.69 8.42 -7.24
C THR A 229 3.27 7.89 -5.88
N SER A 230 3.90 8.37 -4.82
CA SER A 230 3.59 7.92 -3.47
C SER A 230 2.15 8.26 -3.05
N ILE A 231 1.60 9.42 -3.43
CA ILE A 231 0.18 9.77 -3.17
C ILE A 231 -0.76 8.84 -3.95
N PHE A 232 -0.41 8.57 -5.20
CA PHE A 232 -1.28 7.94 -6.18
C PHE A 232 -1.35 6.42 -6.01
N TRP A 233 -0.29 5.79 -5.53
CA TRP A 233 -0.20 4.34 -5.38
C TRP A 233 -0.27 3.89 -3.92
N THR A 234 0.39 4.62 -3.02
CA THR A 234 0.62 4.17 -1.64
C THR A 234 0.52 5.28 -0.59
N PRO A 235 -0.63 5.99 -0.52
CA PRO A 235 -0.81 7.11 0.40
C PRO A 235 -0.58 6.72 1.87
N GLN A 236 -0.84 5.46 2.25
CA GLN A 236 -0.57 4.94 3.59
C GLN A 236 0.91 5.05 3.99
N HIS A 237 1.83 4.76 3.06
CA HIS A 237 3.26 4.83 3.34
C HIS A 237 3.74 6.28 3.33
N LEU A 238 3.26 7.06 2.35
CA LEU A 238 3.62 8.47 2.21
C LEU A 238 3.26 9.29 3.44
N ILE A 239 2.00 9.25 3.85
CA ILE A 239 1.48 10.10 4.92
C ILE A 239 2.19 9.75 6.24
N ALA A 240 2.38 8.45 6.53
CA ALA A 240 3.11 8.02 7.70
C ALA A 240 4.57 8.51 7.70
N GLY A 241 5.21 8.51 6.53
CA GLY A 241 6.60 8.92 6.37
C GLY A 241 6.78 10.42 6.50
N TRP A 242 5.94 11.20 5.81
CA TRP A 242 5.96 12.65 5.90
C TRP A 242 5.56 13.15 7.28
N VAL A 243 4.42 12.72 7.82
CA VAL A 243 3.97 13.21 9.13
C VAL A 243 4.98 12.79 10.22
N GLY A 244 5.44 11.53 10.21
CA GLY A 244 6.44 11.06 11.17
C GLY A 244 7.76 11.83 11.09
N ALA A 245 8.35 11.95 9.91
CA ALA A 245 9.63 12.63 9.71
C ALA A 245 9.52 14.13 9.99
N PHE A 246 8.44 14.77 9.54
CA PHE A 246 8.28 16.22 9.68
C PHE A 246 7.93 16.62 11.12
N LEU A 247 7.34 15.74 11.92
CA LEU A 247 7.26 15.92 13.38
C LEU A 247 8.67 16.01 13.99
N PHE A 248 9.57 15.07 13.68
CA PHE A 248 10.97 15.13 14.16
C PHE A 248 11.71 16.37 13.64
N PHE A 249 11.48 16.73 12.38
CA PHE A 249 12.10 17.89 11.75
C PHE A 249 11.65 19.23 12.38
N ARG A 250 10.34 19.41 12.54
CA ARG A 250 9.71 20.66 12.98
C ARG A 250 9.72 20.82 14.50
N TYR A 251 9.47 19.75 15.24
CA TYR A 251 9.31 19.73 16.69
C TYR A 251 10.27 18.73 17.35
N PRO A 252 11.60 18.89 17.19
CA PRO A 252 12.57 17.86 17.56
C PRO A 252 12.54 17.52 19.06
N ILE A 253 12.28 18.49 19.94
CA ILE A 253 12.20 18.24 21.39
C ILE A 253 11.00 17.35 21.71
N GLN A 254 9.79 17.76 21.29
CA GLN A 254 8.55 17.03 21.55
C GLN A 254 8.56 15.65 20.89
N SER A 255 9.11 15.56 19.68
CA SER A 255 9.20 14.31 18.93
C SER A 255 10.20 13.34 19.54
N VAL A 256 11.39 13.79 19.95
CA VAL A 256 12.37 12.92 20.62
C VAL A 256 11.82 12.42 21.96
N ARG A 257 11.12 13.28 22.72
CA ARG A 257 10.40 12.87 23.94
C ARG A 257 9.29 11.84 23.70
N ASN A 258 8.80 11.66 22.48
CA ASN A 258 7.71 10.74 22.16
C ASN A 258 8.07 9.80 21.01
N ALA A 259 9.37 9.57 20.80
CA ALA A 259 9.88 8.88 19.63
C ALA A 259 9.32 7.48 19.50
N GLY A 260 9.22 6.73 20.61
CA GLY A 260 8.69 5.37 20.58
C GLY A 260 7.21 5.31 20.19
N VAL A 261 6.41 6.32 20.58
CA VAL A 261 5.01 6.46 20.17
C VAL A 261 4.90 6.79 18.68
N ILE A 262 5.71 7.72 18.19
CA ILE A 262 5.74 8.09 16.75
C ILE A 262 6.15 6.88 15.91
N VAL A 263 7.22 6.18 16.29
CA VAL A 263 7.73 5.00 15.58
C VAL A 263 6.70 3.86 15.60
N CYS A 264 6.07 3.60 16.75
CA CYS A 264 5.00 2.61 16.88
C CYS A 264 3.82 2.93 15.96
N ALA A 265 3.36 4.18 15.97
CA ALA A 265 2.28 4.62 15.10
C ALA A 265 2.66 4.43 13.63
N SER A 266 3.80 4.99 13.20
CA SER A 266 4.27 4.87 11.81
C SER A 266 4.45 3.41 11.37
N ALA A 267 4.90 2.51 12.24
CA ALA A 267 5.07 1.09 11.90
C ALA A 267 3.75 0.40 11.54
N LEU A 268 2.65 0.74 12.23
CA LEU A 268 1.33 0.18 11.96
C LEU A 268 0.64 0.79 10.72
N TRP A 269 1.12 1.94 10.25
CA TRP A 269 0.80 2.45 8.92
C TRP A 269 1.67 1.83 7.83
N SER A 270 2.96 1.61 8.15
CA SER A 270 3.98 1.13 7.22
C SER A 270 5.27 0.74 7.96
N PRO A 271 5.61 -0.56 8.09
CA PRO A 271 6.77 -1.01 8.85
C PRO A 271 8.09 -0.46 8.32
N PHE A 272 8.28 -0.45 7.00
CA PHE A 272 9.50 0.08 6.38
C PHE A 272 9.63 1.59 6.48
N VAL A 273 8.51 2.34 6.51
CA VAL A 273 8.56 3.78 6.76
C VAL A 273 9.06 4.07 8.18
N ALA A 274 8.70 3.25 9.17
CA ALA A 274 9.23 3.41 10.53
C ALA A 274 10.76 3.25 10.56
N VAL A 275 11.33 2.33 9.76
CA VAL A 275 12.78 2.26 9.53
C VAL A 275 13.29 3.53 8.86
N GLY A 276 12.55 4.04 7.87
CA GLY A 276 12.82 5.31 7.20
C GLY A 276 12.84 6.55 8.11
N LEU A 277 12.30 6.49 9.33
CA LEU A 277 12.36 7.61 10.29
C LEU A 277 13.71 7.73 11.00
N ILE A 278 14.55 6.68 10.98
CA ILE A 278 15.86 6.65 11.65
C ILE A 278 16.72 7.89 11.33
N PRO A 279 16.85 8.36 10.07
CA PRO A 279 17.68 9.52 9.74
C PRO A 279 17.22 10.80 10.45
N THR A 280 15.91 11.12 10.40
CA THR A 280 15.38 12.34 11.01
C THR A 280 15.34 12.25 12.54
N PHE A 281 15.06 11.06 13.09
CA PHE A 281 15.19 10.81 14.52
C PHE A 281 16.64 11.05 14.99
N THR A 282 17.61 10.48 14.28
CA THR A 282 19.04 10.63 14.60
C THR A 282 19.45 12.10 14.56
N TRP A 283 19.08 12.81 13.50
CA TRP A 283 19.32 14.26 13.41
C TRP A 283 18.66 15.02 14.57
N ALA A 284 17.41 14.71 14.92
CA ALA A 284 16.69 15.36 16.00
C ALA A 284 17.38 15.13 17.35
N VAL A 285 17.78 13.89 17.65
CA VAL A 285 18.55 13.56 18.87
C VAL A 285 19.88 14.29 18.92
N CYS A 286 20.63 14.34 17.80
CA CYS A 286 21.88 15.12 17.73
C CYS A 286 21.65 16.62 17.98
N LYS A 287 20.48 17.15 17.60
CA LYS A 287 20.11 18.56 17.75
C LYS A 287 19.67 18.92 19.17
N VAL A 288 18.89 18.06 19.84
CA VAL A 288 18.29 18.37 21.16
C VAL A 288 18.95 17.65 22.33
N GLY A 289 19.79 16.65 22.05
CA GLY A 289 20.50 15.84 23.03
C GLY A 289 19.74 14.56 23.43
N LEU A 290 20.50 13.52 23.77
CA LEU A 290 19.97 12.20 24.15
C LEU A 290 19.10 12.22 25.40
N ARG A 291 19.30 13.21 26.29
CA ARG A 291 18.48 13.37 27.51
C ARG A 291 17.00 13.53 27.21
N GLU A 292 16.65 14.15 26.08
CA GLU A 292 15.25 14.30 25.67
C GLU A 292 14.59 12.96 25.31
N ALA A 293 15.38 11.96 24.89
CA ALA A 293 14.87 10.62 24.63
C ALA A 293 14.55 9.87 25.94
N LEU A 294 15.10 10.31 27.07
CA LEU A 294 14.88 9.72 28.39
C LEU A 294 13.56 10.22 29.04
N SER A 295 12.46 10.11 28.29
CA SER A 295 11.14 10.59 28.71
C SER A 295 10.28 9.46 29.29
N ARG A 296 9.26 9.83 30.08
CA ARG A 296 8.25 8.88 30.58
C ARG A 296 7.50 8.17 29.44
N SER A 297 7.22 8.88 28.36
CA SER A 297 6.56 8.31 27.17
C SER A 297 7.40 7.21 26.51
N ASN A 298 8.71 7.43 26.39
CA ASN A 298 9.63 6.44 25.80
C ASN A 298 9.94 5.26 26.75
N PHE A 299 9.93 5.47 28.08
CA PHE A 299 10.25 4.42 29.04
C PHE A 299 9.05 3.59 29.52
N VAL A 300 7.85 4.17 29.56
CA VAL A 300 6.65 3.52 30.12
C VAL A 300 5.75 3.01 29.01
N ALA A 301 5.26 3.91 28.14
CA ALA A 301 4.25 3.56 27.15
C ALA A 301 4.86 2.84 25.93
N SER A 302 5.97 3.39 25.42
CA SER A 302 6.55 2.95 24.15
C SER A 302 7.01 1.49 24.12
N PRO A 303 7.68 0.93 25.15
CA PRO A 303 8.19 -0.45 25.07
C PRO A 303 7.08 -1.48 24.87
N VAL A 304 5.95 -1.30 25.57
CA VAL A 304 4.79 -2.19 25.45
C VAL A 304 4.11 -2.02 24.08
N LEU A 305 3.88 -0.78 23.65
CA LEU A 305 3.26 -0.50 22.35
C LEU A 305 4.10 -1.00 21.18
N LEU A 306 5.42 -0.80 21.23
CA LEU A 306 6.37 -1.31 20.24
C LEU A 306 6.42 -2.83 20.23
N LEU A 307 6.45 -3.48 21.40
CA LEU A 307 6.44 -4.93 21.50
C LEU A 307 5.18 -5.53 20.88
N ILE A 308 4.00 -5.02 21.26
CA ILE A 308 2.72 -5.51 20.72
C ILE A 308 2.65 -5.26 19.20
N SER A 309 3.11 -4.10 18.74
CA SER A 309 3.18 -3.78 17.30
C SER A 309 4.12 -4.74 16.56
N ALA A 310 5.29 -5.02 17.12
CA ALA A 310 6.25 -5.96 16.55
C ALA A 310 5.63 -7.36 16.47
N LEU A 311 5.08 -7.87 17.57
CA LEU A 311 4.41 -9.17 17.61
C LEU A 311 3.27 -9.27 16.58
N PHE A 312 2.50 -8.20 16.37
CA PHE A 312 1.45 -8.17 15.35
C PHE A 312 2.03 -8.18 13.93
N LEU A 313 2.99 -7.30 13.63
CA LEU A 313 3.50 -7.10 12.26
C LEU A 313 4.40 -8.25 11.77
N THR A 314 5.19 -8.86 12.67
CA THR A 314 6.14 -9.92 12.31
C THR A 314 5.54 -11.33 12.36
N ASN A 315 4.30 -11.48 12.82
CA ASN A 315 3.66 -12.79 12.86
C ASN A 315 3.43 -13.33 11.45
N GLY A 316 4.03 -14.48 11.12
CA GLY A 316 3.90 -15.10 9.79
C GLY A 316 4.67 -14.38 8.67
N SER A 317 5.65 -13.54 9.02
CA SER A 317 6.44 -12.77 8.04
C SER A 317 7.70 -13.48 7.53
N GLU A 318 7.91 -14.77 7.87
CA GLU A 318 9.14 -15.50 7.55
C GLU A 318 9.34 -15.70 6.03
N GLY A 319 8.26 -15.61 5.25
CA GLY A 319 8.28 -15.74 3.79
C GLY A 319 8.67 -14.48 3.01
N ILE A 320 8.99 -13.37 3.68
CA ILE A 320 9.38 -12.13 2.99
C ILE A 320 10.82 -12.26 2.47
N PRO A 321 11.06 -12.12 1.16
CA PRO A 321 12.41 -12.29 0.60
C PRO A 321 13.35 -11.17 1.07
N PHE A 322 14.60 -11.54 1.34
CA PHE A 322 15.71 -10.65 1.68
C PHE A 322 16.95 -11.10 0.91
N SER A 323 17.61 -10.16 0.23
CA SER A 323 18.92 -10.38 -0.39
C SER A 323 19.71 -9.09 -0.47
N LEU A 324 21.00 -9.20 -0.75
CA LEU A 324 21.78 -8.07 -1.24
C LEU A 324 21.35 -7.77 -2.68
N ILE A 325 21.50 -6.51 -3.11
CA ILE A 325 20.99 -6.08 -4.41
C ILE A 325 21.72 -6.79 -5.57
N TRP A 326 23.00 -7.11 -5.42
CA TRP A 326 23.81 -7.79 -6.44
C TRP A 326 23.54 -9.29 -6.59
N ASP A 327 22.81 -9.89 -5.65
CA ASP A 327 22.40 -11.30 -5.73
C ASP A 327 21.12 -11.46 -6.55
N THR A 328 20.55 -10.36 -7.05
CA THR A 328 19.27 -10.33 -7.77
C THR A 328 19.51 -10.47 -9.27
N LYS A 329 18.61 -11.17 -9.96
CA LYS A 329 18.75 -11.41 -11.41
C LYS A 329 18.67 -10.12 -12.23
N GLU A 330 18.04 -9.09 -11.68
CA GLU A 330 17.81 -7.80 -12.32
C GLU A 330 19.00 -6.83 -12.14
N PHE A 331 20.03 -7.21 -11.38
CA PHE A 331 21.12 -6.29 -11.05
C PHE A 331 22.08 -6.01 -12.22
N SER A 332 22.39 -4.73 -12.38
CA SER A 332 23.49 -4.24 -13.22
C SER A 332 24.24 -3.15 -12.45
N ALA A 333 25.56 -3.30 -12.31
CA ALA A 333 26.38 -2.31 -11.61
C ALA A 333 26.29 -0.91 -12.27
N ALA A 334 26.22 -0.87 -13.61
CA ALA A 334 26.06 0.39 -14.35
C ALA A 334 24.68 1.02 -14.09
N ALA A 335 23.61 0.22 -14.12
CA ALA A 335 22.26 0.69 -13.82
C ALA A 335 22.15 1.18 -12.36
N TRP A 336 22.78 0.47 -11.43
CA TRP A 336 22.80 0.82 -10.02
C TRP A 336 23.56 2.13 -9.73
N ILE A 337 24.73 2.33 -10.35
CA ILE A 337 25.45 3.61 -10.25
C ILE A 337 24.61 4.74 -10.85
N LEU A 338 24.04 4.52 -12.04
CA LEU A 338 23.19 5.51 -12.70
C LEU A 338 21.97 5.85 -11.84
N PHE A 339 21.36 4.87 -11.19
CA PHE A 339 20.22 5.05 -10.29
C PHE A 339 20.59 5.97 -9.13
N ILE A 340 21.71 5.71 -8.44
CA ILE A 340 22.19 6.60 -7.36
C ILE A 340 22.39 8.03 -7.86
N LEU A 341 23.03 8.18 -9.03
CA LEU A 341 23.33 9.48 -9.61
C LEU A 341 22.06 10.28 -9.93
N LEU A 342 21.10 9.65 -10.63
CA LEU A 342 19.89 10.28 -11.14
C LEU A 342 18.80 10.48 -10.10
N GLU A 343 18.65 9.56 -9.16
CA GLU A 343 17.54 9.59 -8.20
C GLU A 343 17.75 10.58 -7.06
N PHE A 344 18.98 10.66 -6.52
CA PHE A 344 19.20 11.50 -5.33
C PHE A 344 20.58 12.14 -5.20
N PHE A 345 21.64 11.60 -5.81
CA PHE A 345 23.00 12.12 -5.57
C PHE A 345 23.19 13.54 -6.10
N PHE A 346 22.84 13.82 -7.36
CA PHE A 346 23.06 15.15 -7.94
C PHE A 346 22.23 16.23 -7.25
N ILE A 347 20.95 15.93 -6.95
CA ILE A 347 20.09 16.86 -6.22
C ILE A 347 20.55 17.04 -4.78
N GLY A 348 20.94 15.95 -4.11
CA GLY A 348 21.51 16.00 -2.76
C GLY A 348 22.78 16.83 -2.67
N LEU A 349 23.70 16.68 -3.63
CA LEU A 349 24.93 17.46 -3.72
C LEU A 349 24.63 18.95 -3.95
N ALA A 350 23.73 19.27 -4.89
CA ALA A 350 23.35 20.64 -5.18
C ALA A 350 22.70 21.31 -3.96
N LEU A 351 21.82 20.59 -3.24
CA LEU A 351 21.22 21.05 -1.98
C LEU A 351 22.27 21.25 -0.88
N TRP A 352 23.25 20.35 -0.76
CA TRP A 352 24.32 20.41 0.24
C TRP A 352 25.25 21.62 0.03
N ILE A 353 25.52 21.96 -1.23
CA ILE A 353 26.27 23.17 -1.61
C ILE A 353 25.46 24.43 -1.31
N LEU A 354 24.18 24.45 -1.72
CA LEU A 354 23.32 25.63 -1.59
C LEU A 354 22.89 25.92 -0.15
N ASN A 355 22.78 24.90 0.70
CA ASN A 355 22.25 25.02 2.06
C ASN A 355 23.28 24.62 3.14
N PRO A 356 24.30 25.46 3.43
CA PRO A 356 25.32 25.14 4.43
C PRO A 356 24.78 24.76 5.81
N ALA A 357 23.71 25.42 6.27
CA ALA A 357 23.07 25.15 7.55
C ALA A 357 22.33 23.80 7.61
N ALA A 358 22.01 23.20 6.46
CA ALA A 358 21.28 21.93 6.34
C ALA A 358 22.22 20.76 5.98
N ARG A 359 23.53 20.97 5.90
CA ARG A 359 24.49 19.94 5.46
C ARG A 359 24.41 18.65 6.28
N SER A 360 24.26 18.76 7.60
CA SER A 360 24.19 17.58 8.47
C SER A 360 22.96 16.73 8.20
N ILE A 361 21.77 17.35 8.11
CA ILE A 361 20.53 16.62 7.82
C ILE A 361 20.56 16.04 6.40
N LEU A 362 21.00 16.80 5.39
CA LEU A 362 21.08 16.33 4.01
C LEU A 362 22.07 15.15 3.87
N LEU A 363 23.21 15.19 4.56
CA LEU A 363 24.19 14.12 4.55
C LEU A 363 23.62 12.84 5.20
N ILE A 364 23.00 12.95 6.38
CA ILE A 364 22.40 11.82 7.08
C ILE A 364 21.34 11.12 6.20
N HIS A 365 20.48 11.90 5.55
CA HIS A 365 19.47 11.37 4.65
C HIS A 365 20.04 10.78 3.35
N GLY A 366 21.03 11.43 2.73
CA GLY A 366 21.68 10.91 1.53
C GLY A 366 22.45 9.60 1.78
N VAL A 367 23.16 9.50 2.90
CA VAL A 367 23.85 8.26 3.32
C VAL A 367 22.84 7.15 3.59
N PHE A 368 21.70 7.47 4.20
CA PHE A 368 20.66 6.47 4.45
C PHE A 368 20.03 5.95 3.16
N ILE A 369 19.68 6.82 2.20
CA ILE A 369 19.17 6.36 0.90
C ILE A 369 20.22 5.48 0.20
N LEU A 370 21.48 5.89 0.18
CA LEU A 370 22.57 5.08 -0.37
C LEU A 370 22.66 3.70 0.32
N PHE A 371 22.50 3.67 1.64
CA PHE A 371 22.48 2.42 2.40
C PHE A 371 21.32 1.49 1.97
N LEU A 372 20.12 2.05 1.75
CA LEU A 372 18.98 1.26 1.25
C LEU A 372 19.24 0.64 -0.12
N CYS A 373 19.99 1.32 -0.99
CA CYS A 373 20.33 0.82 -2.33
C CYS A 373 21.16 -0.46 -2.34
N PHE A 374 21.68 -0.94 -1.20
CA PHE A 374 22.42 -2.20 -1.11
C PHE A 374 21.55 -3.43 -0.88
N PHE A 375 20.26 -3.26 -0.57
CA PHE A 375 19.37 -4.35 -0.17
C PHE A 375 18.18 -4.48 -1.12
N LYS A 376 17.69 -5.72 -1.28
CA LYS A 376 16.37 -6.03 -1.85
C LYS A 376 15.56 -6.76 -0.80
N VAL A 377 14.52 -6.11 -0.28
CA VAL A 377 13.63 -6.70 0.74
C VAL A 377 12.18 -6.55 0.30
N GLY A 378 11.44 -7.65 0.28
CA GLY A 378 10.11 -7.72 -0.33
C GLY A 378 10.15 -7.97 -1.83
N PHE A 379 9.01 -8.35 -2.40
CA PHE A 379 8.91 -8.78 -3.81
C PHE A 379 9.34 -7.69 -4.79
N TYR A 380 9.06 -6.43 -4.46
CA TYR A 380 9.31 -5.26 -5.29
C TYR A 380 10.39 -4.34 -4.71
N ASN A 381 11.24 -4.85 -3.80
CA ASN A 381 12.15 -4.03 -3.02
C ASN A 381 11.42 -2.96 -2.17
N ASP A 382 10.39 -3.41 -1.46
CA ASP A 382 9.55 -2.59 -0.59
C ASP A 382 10.34 -1.80 0.46
N LEU A 383 11.48 -2.32 0.93
CA LEU A 383 12.35 -1.56 1.84
C LEU A 383 12.88 -0.28 1.18
N LEU A 384 13.48 -0.37 -0.01
CA LEU A 384 13.99 0.80 -0.74
C LEU A 384 12.87 1.81 -1.02
N MET A 385 11.75 1.33 -1.56
CA MET A 385 10.63 2.19 -1.95
C MET A 385 10.00 2.90 -0.74
N ARG A 386 9.81 2.19 0.38
CA ARG A 386 9.00 2.70 1.50
C ARG A 386 9.84 3.35 2.59
N ALA A 387 11.05 2.86 2.86
CA ALA A 387 11.94 3.48 3.86
C ALA A 387 12.59 4.77 3.34
N SER A 388 12.68 4.98 2.02
CA SER A 388 13.23 6.21 1.44
C SER A 388 12.27 7.41 1.54
N ILE A 389 10.96 7.20 1.62
CA ILE A 389 9.91 8.23 1.64
C ILE A 389 10.21 9.39 2.61
N PRO A 390 10.54 9.16 3.91
CA PRO A 390 10.96 10.22 4.82
C PRO A 390 12.13 11.08 4.31
N SER A 391 13.14 10.42 3.72
CA SER A 391 14.36 11.08 3.25
C SER A 391 14.13 11.90 1.99
N LEU A 392 13.37 11.34 1.04
CA LEU A 392 12.91 12.06 -0.15
C LEU A 392 12.04 13.26 0.25
N GLY A 393 11.18 13.10 1.26
CA GLY A 393 10.39 14.21 1.81
C GLY A 393 11.26 15.35 2.36
N ILE A 394 12.32 15.05 3.11
CA ILE A 394 13.26 16.08 3.60
C ILE A 394 14.00 16.76 2.45
N MET A 395 14.47 16.01 1.45
CA MET A 395 15.07 16.59 0.24
C MET A 395 14.08 17.49 -0.52
N ALA A 396 12.82 17.06 -0.65
CA ALA A 396 11.76 17.84 -1.28
C ALA A 396 11.49 19.17 -0.54
N ILE A 397 11.52 19.17 0.81
CA ILE A 397 11.40 20.41 1.61
C ILE A 397 12.52 21.40 1.23
N PHE A 398 13.77 20.92 1.19
CA PHE A 398 14.91 21.80 0.89
C PHE A 398 14.91 22.25 -0.57
N THR A 399 14.49 21.40 -1.52
CA THR A 399 14.30 21.79 -2.93
C THR A 399 13.26 22.90 -3.05
N ALA A 400 12.07 22.71 -2.46
CA ALA A 400 11.00 23.69 -2.53
C ALA A 400 11.40 25.02 -1.87
N LYS A 401 12.04 24.98 -0.70
CA LYS A 401 12.58 26.20 -0.05
C LYS A 401 13.62 26.90 -0.90
N SER A 402 14.55 26.15 -1.48
CA SER A 402 15.64 26.69 -2.30
C SER A 402 15.13 27.39 -3.56
N LEU A 403 14.09 26.85 -4.20
CA LEU A 403 13.51 27.41 -5.42
C LEU A 403 12.58 28.60 -5.15
N VAL A 404 11.80 28.59 -4.06
CA VAL A 404 10.81 29.65 -3.76
C VAL A 404 11.38 30.83 -3.00
N CYS A 405 12.26 30.61 -2.02
CA CYS A 405 12.75 31.69 -1.17
C CYS A 405 13.76 32.57 -1.92
N PRO A 406 13.87 33.88 -1.67
CA PRO A 406 14.85 34.75 -2.34
C PRO A 406 16.29 34.26 -2.18
N GLY A 407 17.13 34.45 -3.20
CA GLY A 407 18.56 34.08 -3.16
C GLY A 407 19.25 34.28 -4.51
N ASP A 408 20.54 33.95 -4.58
CA ASP A 408 21.35 34.04 -5.80
C ASP A 408 20.88 33.03 -6.86
N MET A 409 20.43 33.52 -8.02
CA MET A 409 19.87 32.70 -9.09
C MET A 409 20.90 31.76 -9.71
N LEU A 410 22.16 32.19 -9.87
CA LEU A 410 23.20 31.36 -10.48
C LEU A 410 23.50 30.11 -9.65
N LYS A 411 23.47 30.25 -8.32
CA LYS A 411 23.66 29.12 -7.38
C LYS A 411 22.47 28.16 -7.36
N LYS A 412 21.29 28.61 -7.78
CA LYS A 412 20.06 27.80 -7.83
C LYS A 412 19.86 27.07 -9.15
N THR A 413 20.51 27.54 -10.23
CA THR A 413 20.42 26.95 -11.58
C THR A 413 20.56 25.42 -11.58
N PRO A 414 21.51 24.79 -10.86
CA PRO A 414 21.62 23.33 -10.86
C PRO A 414 20.38 22.63 -10.30
N ILE A 415 19.83 23.11 -9.18
CA ILE A 415 18.62 22.55 -8.56
C ILE A 415 17.40 22.78 -9.46
N PHE A 416 17.32 23.95 -10.08
CA PHE A 416 16.23 24.26 -11.02
C PHE A 416 16.24 23.33 -12.23
N ILE A 417 17.41 23.09 -12.85
CA ILE A 417 17.54 22.17 -13.99
C ILE A 417 17.18 20.74 -13.57
N LEU A 418 17.73 20.25 -12.44
CA LEU A 418 17.43 18.91 -11.94
C LEU A 418 15.94 18.73 -11.65
N PHE A 419 15.30 19.74 -11.04
CA PHE A 419 13.86 19.75 -10.81
C PHE A 419 13.07 19.69 -12.12
N LEU A 420 13.43 20.50 -13.13
CA LEU A 420 12.76 20.48 -14.44
C LEU A 420 12.87 19.12 -15.15
N VAL A 421 14.01 18.46 -15.06
CA VAL A 421 14.18 17.10 -15.60
C VAL A 421 13.27 16.12 -14.86
N GLY A 422 13.24 16.22 -13.53
CA GLY A 422 12.42 15.34 -12.70
C GLY A 422 10.92 15.49 -12.94
N LEU A 423 10.43 16.68 -13.32
CA LEU A 423 9.00 16.94 -13.55
C LEU A 423 8.31 15.92 -14.47
N SER A 424 9.06 15.31 -15.39
CA SER A 424 8.57 14.23 -16.26
C SER A 424 7.80 13.16 -15.51
N THR A 425 8.33 12.66 -14.39
CA THR A 425 7.73 11.60 -13.57
C THR A 425 6.35 11.96 -13.02
N PRO A 426 6.18 12.99 -12.18
CA PRO A 426 4.87 13.36 -11.65
C PRO A 426 3.87 13.75 -12.75
N PHE A 427 4.32 14.35 -13.87
CA PHE A 427 3.44 14.62 -15.00
C PHE A 427 2.95 13.34 -15.68
N THR A 428 3.81 12.33 -15.88
CA THR A 428 3.38 11.05 -16.44
C THR A 428 2.40 10.31 -15.53
N GLU A 429 2.57 10.39 -14.21
CA GLU A 429 1.64 9.83 -13.23
C GLU A 429 0.26 10.52 -13.28
N ILE A 430 0.23 11.86 -13.32
CA ILE A 430 -1.01 12.63 -13.50
C ILE A 430 -1.67 12.29 -14.83
N TRP A 431 -0.89 12.24 -15.91
CA TRP A 431 -1.39 11.92 -17.24
C TRP A 431 -2.03 10.53 -17.28
N ARG A 432 -1.40 9.54 -16.64
CA ARG A 432 -1.93 8.19 -16.54
C ARG A 432 -3.27 8.14 -15.83
N GLY A 433 -3.45 8.89 -14.75
CA GLY A 433 -4.75 9.03 -14.07
C GLY A 433 -5.83 9.69 -14.95
N ILE A 434 -5.44 10.53 -15.92
CA ILE A 434 -6.38 11.20 -16.84
C ILE A 434 -6.82 10.26 -17.98
N VAL A 435 -5.89 9.48 -18.55
CA VAL A 435 -6.16 8.69 -19.78
C VAL A 435 -6.51 7.23 -19.53
N SER A 436 -6.14 6.68 -18.37
CA SER A 436 -6.46 5.28 -18.05
C SER A 436 -7.95 5.12 -17.78
N PRO A 437 -8.55 3.96 -18.06
CA PRO A 437 -9.88 3.65 -17.60
C PRO A 437 -9.89 3.46 -16.07
N ARG A 438 -10.96 3.89 -15.41
CA ARG A 438 -11.19 3.57 -13.99
C ARG A 438 -11.26 2.07 -13.77
N LEU A 439 -10.88 1.64 -12.56
CA LEU A 439 -11.03 0.26 -12.15
C LEU A 439 -12.52 -0.14 -12.11
N LYS A 440 -12.80 -1.40 -12.46
CA LYS A 440 -14.14 -2.00 -12.46
C LYS A 440 -14.26 -3.01 -11.34
N ASP A 441 -15.50 -3.27 -10.91
CA ASP A 441 -15.84 -4.30 -9.91
C ASP A 441 -15.12 -4.15 -8.56
N VAL A 442 -14.64 -2.94 -8.21
CA VAL A 442 -13.88 -2.67 -6.98
C VAL A 442 -14.71 -2.80 -5.71
N GLU A 443 -16.04 -2.76 -5.80
CA GLU A 443 -16.94 -2.87 -4.65
C GLU A 443 -17.06 -4.31 -4.12
N VAL A 444 -16.69 -5.31 -4.94
CA VAL A 444 -16.87 -6.74 -4.62
C VAL A 444 -15.56 -7.49 -4.46
N VAL A 445 -14.42 -6.86 -4.72
CA VAL A 445 -13.11 -7.49 -4.55
C VAL A 445 -12.80 -7.72 -3.07
N SER A 446 -12.21 -8.87 -2.76
CA SER A 446 -11.77 -9.26 -1.41
C SER A 446 -10.34 -9.80 -1.41
N LEU A 447 -9.69 -9.87 -0.25
CA LEU A 447 -8.37 -10.51 -0.12
C LEU A 447 -8.42 -12.02 -0.36
N PHE A 448 -9.59 -12.64 -0.20
CA PHE A 448 -9.80 -14.02 -0.62
C PHE A 448 -9.55 -14.20 -2.12
N ASP A 449 -9.95 -13.23 -2.93
CA ASP A 449 -9.70 -13.25 -4.37
C ASP A 449 -8.23 -13.06 -4.69
N ILE A 450 -7.61 -12.03 -4.12
CA ILE A 450 -6.21 -11.68 -4.39
C ILE A 450 -5.23 -12.77 -3.94
N VAL A 451 -5.39 -13.29 -2.72
CA VAL A 451 -4.50 -14.33 -2.19
C VAL A 451 -4.81 -15.70 -2.76
N GLY A 452 -6.08 -15.97 -3.08
CA GLY A 452 -6.48 -17.21 -3.76
C GLY A 452 -5.85 -17.36 -5.13
N ASP A 453 -5.73 -16.26 -5.88
CA ASP A 453 -5.12 -16.25 -7.21
C ASP A 453 -3.59 -16.31 -7.16
N ASN A 454 -2.97 -15.81 -6.09
CA ASN A 454 -1.52 -15.90 -5.89
C ASN A 454 -1.16 -16.16 -4.42
N MET A 455 -1.02 -17.45 -4.08
CA MET A 455 -0.71 -17.92 -2.74
C MET A 455 0.64 -17.39 -2.18
N SER A 456 1.57 -16.96 -3.05
CA SER A 456 2.84 -16.37 -2.62
C SER A 456 2.67 -15.03 -1.89
N LEU A 457 1.52 -14.36 -2.07
CA LEU A 457 1.18 -13.12 -1.38
C LEU A 457 0.64 -13.34 0.04
N LYS A 458 0.32 -14.58 0.42
CA LYS A 458 -0.25 -14.90 1.74
C LYS A 458 0.59 -14.32 2.89
N PRO A 459 1.93 -14.50 2.97
CA PRO A 459 2.75 -13.95 4.05
C PRO A 459 2.75 -12.41 4.13
N GLN A 460 2.28 -11.72 3.08
CA GLN A 460 2.20 -10.26 3.03
C GLN A 460 0.88 -9.71 3.59
N TYR A 461 -0.21 -10.48 3.58
CA TYR A 461 -1.53 -9.96 3.98
C TYR A 461 -2.21 -10.76 5.08
N LEU A 462 -1.90 -12.05 5.22
CA LEU A 462 -2.68 -12.97 6.04
C LEU A 462 -1.77 -13.82 6.93
N VAL A 463 -2.27 -14.15 8.12
CA VAL A 463 -1.64 -15.12 9.02
C VAL A 463 -2.57 -16.31 9.22
N SER A 464 -2.03 -17.53 9.18
CA SER A 464 -2.83 -18.74 9.40
C SER A 464 -3.36 -18.76 10.84
N SER A 465 -4.63 -19.11 11.00
CA SER A 465 -5.28 -19.38 12.27
C SER A 465 -5.14 -20.87 12.63
N VAL A 466 -5.23 -21.18 13.92
CA VAL A 466 -5.30 -22.57 14.42
C VAL A 466 -6.70 -23.17 14.18
N GLU A 467 -7.69 -22.34 13.90
CA GLU A 467 -9.06 -22.79 13.61
C GLU A 467 -9.12 -23.64 12.33
N LYS A 468 -9.81 -24.78 12.42
CA LYS A 468 -10.05 -25.67 11.29
C LYS A 468 -11.39 -25.36 10.62
N ILE A 469 -11.42 -25.49 9.30
CA ILE A 469 -12.65 -25.39 8.51
C ILE A 469 -13.58 -26.54 8.88
N LYS A 470 -14.85 -26.21 9.15
CA LYS A 470 -15.92 -27.19 9.38
C LYS A 470 -16.91 -27.11 8.23
N LEU A 471 -17.14 -28.22 7.54
CA LEU A 471 -18.10 -28.32 6.45
C LEU A 471 -19.44 -28.86 6.98
N LEU A 472 -20.53 -28.25 6.53
CA LEU A 472 -21.88 -28.79 6.68
C LEU A 472 -22.13 -29.84 5.58
N PRO A 473 -23.16 -30.70 5.73
CA PRO A 473 -23.54 -31.64 4.68
C PRO A 473 -23.78 -30.95 3.33
N ALA A 474 -23.44 -31.65 2.24
CA ALA A 474 -23.56 -31.12 0.89
C ALA A 474 -25.03 -30.74 0.57
N VAL A 475 -25.21 -29.53 0.05
CA VAL A 475 -26.52 -29.01 -0.40
C VAL A 475 -26.80 -29.40 -1.85
N TYR A 476 -25.74 -29.50 -2.66
CA TYR A 476 -25.80 -30.08 -4.00
C TYR A 476 -24.79 -31.22 -4.10
N ASN A 477 -25.21 -32.29 -4.77
CA ASN A 477 -24.39 -33.45 -5.11
C ASN A 477 -24.59 -33.86 -6.59
N GLU A 478 -23.94 -34.93 -7.05
CA GLU A 478 -24.03 -35.44 -8.42
C GLU A 478 -25.45 -35.82 -8.85
N SER A 479 -26.31 -36.24 -7.93
CA SER A 479 -27.71 -36.59 -8.23
C SER A 479 -28.61 -35.37 -8.43
N SER A 480 -28.21 -34.23 -7.87
CA SER A 480 -29.01 -32.98 -7.87
C SER A 480 -28.64 -32.02 -9.01
N LEU A 481 -27.42 -32.12 -9.54
CA LEU A 481 -26.93 -31.25 -10.61
C LEU A 481 -27.15 -31.91 -11.97
N LYS A 482 -27.88 -31.22 -12.85
CA LYS A 482 -28.04 -31.63 -14.25
C LYS A 482 -27.08 -30.84 -15.13
N PHE A 483 -26.35 -31.55 -15.97
CA PHE A 483 -25.41 -30.97 -16.92
C PHE A 483 -25.92 -31.08 -18.36
N THR A 484 -25.70 -30.02 -19.14
CA THR A 484 -26.01 -29.94 -20.56
C THR A 484 -24.74 -29.71 -21.37
N PRO A 485 -24.58 -30.35 -22.55
CA PRO A 485 -23.45 -30.11 -23.43
C PRO A 485 -23.32 -28.67 -23.91
N PHE A 486 -22.07 -28.19 -24.03
CA PHE A 486 -21.69 -26.92 -24.65
C PHE A 486 -20.54 -27.17 -25.63
N GLY A 487 -20.72 -26.73 -26.89
CA GLY A 487 -19.79 -26.94 -28.00
C GLY A 487 -19.98 -28.29 -28.70
N GLU A 488 -19.11 -28.59 -29.66
CA GLU A 488 -19.16 -29.81 -30.49
C GLU A 488 -18.08 -30.82 -30.09
N ALA A 489 -18.50 -31.89 -29.42
CA ALA A 489 -17.64 -32.99 -28.97
C ALA A 489 -18.47 -34.28 -28.73
N LYS A 490 -17.81 -35.37 -28.34
CA LYS A 490 -18.48 -36.61 -27.91
C LYS A 490 -18.87 -36.48 -26.43
N PHE A 491 -20.16 -36.32 -26.17
CA PHE A 491 -20.72 -36.24 -24.82
C PHE A 491 -21.40 -37.54 -24.42
N ASP A 492 -21.04 -38.07 -23.25
CA ASP A 492 -21.78 -39.11 -22.56
C ASP A 492 -22.39 -38.52 -21.29
N VAL A 493 -23.68 -38.19 -21.36
CA VAL A 493 -24.43 -37.54 -20.27
C VAL A 493 -24.64 -38.50 -19.09
N ASN A 494 -24.77 -39.80 -19.34
CA ASN A 494 -24.98 -40.78 -18.27
C ASN A 494 -23.73 -40.98 -17.43
N LEU A 495 -22.56 -40.89 -18.08
CA LEU A 495 -21.26 -40.99 -17.42
C LEU A 495 -20.69 -39.63 -16.99
N ASN A 496 -21.38 -38.52 -17.25
CA ASN A 496 -20.87 -37.16 -17.08
C ASN A 496 -19.46 -37.01 -17.70
N ARG A 497 -19.30 -37.43 -18.95
CA ARG A 497 -18.02 -37.45 -19.66
C ARG A 497 -18.09 -36.64 -20.95
N VAL A 498 -17.05 -35.87 -21.21
CA VAL A 498 -16.82 -35.21 -22.51
C VAL A 498 -15.48 -35.67 -23.07
N SER A 499 -15.44 -35.90 -24.38
CA SER A 499 -14.23 -36.32 -25.09
C SER A 499 -14.16 -35.72 -26.49
N SER A 500 -12.95 -35.41 -26.93
CA SER A 500 -12.67 -34.89 -28.27
C SER A 500 -11.33 -35.41 -28.78
N ASP A 501 -11.32 -35.87 -30.03
CA ASP A 501 -10.10 -36.31 -30.72
C ASP A 501 -9.32 -35.12 -31.32
N SER A 502 -9.99 -33.97 -31.49
CA SER A 502 -9.42 -32.69 -31.93
C SER A 502 -9.33 -31.69 -30.77
N TYR A 503 -8.46 -30.69 -30.89
CA TYR A 503 -8.40 -29.59 -29.93
C TYR A 503 -9.68 -28.76 -30.00
N ALA A 504 -10.41 -28.69 -28.89
CA ALA A 504 -11.67 -27.96 -28.78
C ALA A 504 -11.80 -27.30 -27.40
N ASP A 505 -12.68 -26.30 -27.32
CA ASP A 505 -13.16 -25.72 -26.06
C ASP A 505 -14.62 -26.17 -25.88
N VAL A 506 -14.80 -27.21 -25.06
CA VAL A 506 -16.07 -27.93 -24.93
C VAL A 506 -16.29 -28.29 -23.47
N ALA A 507 -17.52 -28.19 -23.01
CA ALA A 507 -17.83 -28.40 -21.60
C ALA A 507 -19.22 -29.01 -21.39
N MET A 508 -19.39 -29.66 -20.25
CA MET A 508 -20.68 -29.94 -19.64
C MET A 508 -20.99 -28.80 -18.68
N VAL A 509 -22.12 -28.12 -18.84
CA VAL A 509 -22.51 -26.94 -18.04
C VAL A 509 -23.76 -27.26 -17.23
N SER A 510 -23.75 -26.93 -15.94
CA SER A 510 -24.87 -27.21 -15.05
C SER A 510 -26.07 -26.28 -15.33
N GLN A 511 -27.25 -26.70 -14.90
CA GLN A 511 -28.36 -25.78 -14.64
C GLN A 511 -27.93 -24.66 -13.68
N ALA A 512 -28.65 -23.54 -13.67
CA ALA A 512 -28.38 -22.44 -12.74
C ALA A 512 -28.55 -22.91 -11.29
N VAL A 513 -27.53 -22.66 -10.47
CA VAL A 513 -27.47 -22.97 -9.05
C VAL A 513 -27.64 -21.67 -8.28
N VAL A 514 -28.50 -21.68 -7.26
CA VAL A 514 -28.70 -20.55 -6.35
C VAL A 514 -28.39 -21.03 -4.95
N LEU A 515 -27.43 -20.38 -4.31
CA LEU A 515 -27.06 -20.64 -2.93
C LEU A 515 -27.30 -19.38 -2.10
N PRO A 516 -27.71 -19.49 -0.83
CA PRO A 516 -27.66 -18.37 0.09
C PRO A 516 -26.26 -17.76 0.17
N LYS A 517 -26.19 -16.46 0.49
CA LYS A 517 -24.92 -15.77 0.68
C LYS A 517 -24.08 -16.51 1.74
N GLY A 518 -22.80 -16.72 1.45
CA GLY A 518 -21.89 -17.44 2.35
C GLY A 518 -20.79 -18.19 1.61
N TYR A 519 -19.89 -18.80 2.38
CA TYR A 519 -18.78 -19.59 1.85
C TYR A 519 -19.15 -21.06 1.66
N TYR A 520 -18.70 -21.64 0.55
CA TYR A 520 -18.92 -23.03 0.17
C TYR A 520 -17.62 -23.68 -0.30
N LYS A 521 -17.52 -24.99 -0.12
CA LYS A 521 -16.49 -25.84 -0.72
C LYS A 521 -17.12 -26.66 -1.85
N LEU A 522 -16.60 -26.50 -3.06
CA LEU A 522 -16.84 -27.44 -4.15
C LEU A 522 -15.77 -28.51 -4.08
N THR A 523 -16.19 -29.77 -4.05
CA THR A 523 -15.29 -30.93 -4.12
C THR A 523 -15.75 -31.80 -5.29
N ALA A 524 -14.84 -32.13 -6.20
CA ALA A 524 -15.12 -32.97 -7.35
C ALA A 524 -14.09 -34.10 -7.46
N THR A 525 -14.54 -35.29 -7.81
CA THR A 525 -13.68 -36.43 -8.17
C THR A 525 -13.76 -36.62 -9.67
N LEU A 526 -12.61 -36.59 -10.33
CA LEU A 526 -12.50 -36.63 -11.79
C LEU A 526 -11.58 -37.76 -12.25
N ASP A 527 -11.86 -38.28 -13.45
CA ASP A 527 -10.88 -38.99 -14.28
C ASP A 527 -10.59 -38.14 -15.52
N TRP A 528 -9.33 -38.10 -15.96
CA TRP A 528 -8.99 -37.44 -17.21
C TRP A 528 -7.77 -38.04 -17.89
N ASN A 529 -7.73 -37.86 -19.21
CA ASN A 529 -6.53 -37.99 -20.02
C ASN A 529 -6.60 -36.88 -21.05
N ILE A 530 -5.77 -35.86 -20.89
CA ILE A 530 -5.90 -34.61 -21.64
C ILE A 530 -4.55 -34.05 -22.05
N THR A 531 -4.56 -33.42 -23.23
CA THR A 531 -3.42 -32.71 -23.81
C THR A 531 -3.83 -31.29 -24.19
N ALA A 532 -3.01 -30.31 -23.83
CA ALA A 532 -3.19 -28.91 -24.22
C ALA A 532 -2.53 -28.64 -25.59
N GLN A 533 -3.06 -27.69 -26.37
CA GLN A 533 -2.48 -27.36 -27.68
C GLN A 533 -1.10 -26.68 -27.56
N THR A 534 -0.90 -25.88 -26.52
CA THR A 534 0.33 -25.14 -26.27
C THR A 534 1.03 -25.67 -25.01
N SER A 535 2.36 -25.64 -25.01
CA SER A 535 3.14 -26.00 -23.82
C SER A 535 2.78 -25.08 -22.65
N GLY A 536 2.34 -25.67 -21.52
CA GLY A 536 1.83 -24.93 -20.36
C GLY A 536 0.36 -24.50 -20.45
N GLY A 537 -0.36 -24.86 -21.51
CA GLY A 537 -1.78 -24.57 -21.67
C GLY A 537 -2.69 -25.38 -20.73
N ILE A 538 -3.98 -25.02 -20.71
CA ILE A 538 -5.01 -25.70 -19.92
C ILE A 538 -5.68 -26.75 -20.83
N GLY A 539 -5.49 -28.03 -20.51
CA GLY A 539 -6.04 -29.16 -21.27
C GLY A 539 -7.49 -29.49 -20.91
N GLY A 540 -7.90 -29.15 -19.69
CA GLY A 540 -9.28 -29.23 -19.22
C GLY A 540 -9.51 -28.37 -17.99
N HIS A 541 -10.76 -28.28 -17.53
CA HIS A 541 -11.11 -27.39 -16.42
C HIS A 541 -12.30 -27.88 -15.59
N ILE A 542 -12.41 -27.33 -14.38
CA ILE A 542 -13.69 -27.10 -13.69
C ILE A 542 -13.84 -25.60 -13.44
N SER A 543 -15.01 -25.04 -13.73
CA SER A 543 -15.30 -23.62 -13.57
C SER A 543 -16.56 -23.40 -12.75
N VAL A 544 -16.56 -22.32 -11.96
CA VAL A 544 -17.77 -21.72 -11.38
C VAL A 544 -17.99 -20.38 -12.07
N HIS A 545 -18.91 -20.39 -13.04
CA HIS A 545 -19.30 -19.24 -13.83
C HIS A 545 -19.94 -18.16 -12.95
N SER A 546 -19.94 -16.90 -13.42
CA SER A 546 -20.35 -15.71 -12.64
C SER A 546 -19.43 -15.35 -11.45
N LEU A 547 -18.72 -16.31 -10.86
CA LEU A 547 -17.75 -16.10 -9.76
C LEU A 547 -16.29 -16.11 -10.22
N LYS A 548 -16.04 -16.24 -11.54
CA LYS A 548 -14.70 -16.25 -12.17
C LYS A 548 -13.71 -17.22 -11.50
N ARG A 549 -14.18 -18.36 -10.99
CA ARG A 549 -13.32 -19.41 -10.43
C ARG A 549 -13.08 -20.51 -11.44
N LEU A 550 -11.81 -20.81 -11.68
CA LEU A 550 -11.33 -21.84 -12.61
C LEU A 550 -10.31 -22.72 -11.87
N ILE A 551 -10.53 -24.03 -11.89
CA ILE A 551 -9.54 -25.03 -11.52
C ILE A 551 -8.97 -25.56 -12.84
N PRO A 552 -7.77 -25.11 -13.25
CA PRO A 552 -7.15 -25.60 -14.47
C PRO A 552 -6.65 -27.04 -14.27
N VAL A 553 -6.83 -27.86 -15.30
CA VAL A 553 -6.27 -29.20 -15.39
C VAL A 553 -5.26 -29.22 -16.54
N HIS A 554 -4.00 -29.37 -16.18
CA HIS A 554 -2.87 -29.39 -17.13
C HIS A 554 -2.65 -30.79 -17.73
N GLU A 555 -1.81 -30.87 -18.76
CA GLU A 555 -1.50 -32.11 -19.47
C GLU A 555 -1.05 -33.21 -18.51
N SER A 556 -1.91 -34.22 -18.36
CA SER A 556 -1.72 -35.34 -17.44
C SER A 556 -2.76 -36.43 -17.70
N GLN A 557 -2.50 -37.62 -17.16
CA GLN A 557 -3.47 -38.69 -17.05
C GLN A 557 -3.61 -39.05 -15.57
N GLU A 558 -4.82 -38.90 -15.05
CA GLU A 558 -5.12 -39.13 -13.63
C GLU A 558 -6.45 -39.88 -13.51
N SER A 559 -6.59 -40.67 -12.45
CA SER A 559 -7.84 -41.37 -12.12
C SER A 559 -8.19 -41.18 -10.65
N ASP A 560 -9.48 -41.03 -10.36
CA ASP A 560 -10.02 -40.76 -9.02
C ASP A 560 -9.40 -39.55 -8.33
N LYS A 561 -9.02 -38.55 -9.14
CA LYS A 561 -8.35 -37.37 -8.62
C LYS A 561 -9.37 -36.43 -7.97
N LEU A 562 -9.16 -36.19 -6.68
CA LEU A 562 -9.90 -35.20 -5.92
C LEU A 562 -9.39 -33.80 -6.24
N VAL A 563 -10.30 -32.92 -6.64
CA VAL A 563 -10.06 -31.49 -6.77
C VAL A 563 -11.07 -30.73 -5.94
N SER A 564 -10.65 -29.62 -5.35
CA SER A 564 -11.55 -28.80 -4.55
C SER A 564 -11.19 -27.32 -4.64
N CYS A 565 -12.20 -26.47 -4.55
CA CYS A 565 -12.03 -25.04 -4.36
C CYS A 565 -13.04 -24.51 -3.35
N TYR A 566 -12.67 -23.41 -2.72
CA TYR A 566 -13.60 -22.61 -1.92
C TYR A 566 -14.10 -21.45 -2.78
N PHE A 567 -15.34 -21.04 -2.56
CA PHE A 567 -15.92 -19.87 -3.20
C PHE A 567 -16.96 -19.22 -2.28
N HIS A 568 -17.23 -17.94 -2.50
CA HIS A 568 -18.27 -17.20 -1.80
C HIS A 568 -19.45 -16.97 -2.75
N SER A 569 -20.66 -17.38 -2.35
CA SER A 569 -21.89 -17.05 -3.08
C SER A 569 -22.42 -15.70 -2.62
N ASP A 570 -22.84 -14.85 -3.55
CA ASP A 570 -23.47 -13.56 -3.27
C ASP A 570 -25.01 -13.63 -3.25
N GLY A 571 -25.58 -14.84 -3.33
CA GLY A 571 -27.03 -15.06 -3.45
C GLY A 571 -27.55 -15.04 -4.88
N LYS A 572 -26.71 -14.72 -5.89
CA LYS A 572 -27.13 -14.72 -7.30
C LYS A 572 -26.93 -16.08 -7.96
N PRO A 573 -27.66 -16.36 -9.05
CA PRO A 573 -27.47 -17.58 -9.82
C PRO A 573 -26.07 -17.68 -10.43
N PHE A 574 -25.49 -18.88 -10.37
CA PHE A 574 -24.24 -19.23 -11.03
C PHE A 574 -24.33 -20.60 -11.69
N GLN A 575 -23.34 -20.98 -12.51
CA GLN A 575 -23.28 -22.29 -13.15
C GLN A 575 -21.93 -22.94 -12.90
N ILE A 576 -21.90 -24.26 -12.94
CA ILE A 576 -20.68 -25.05 -12.83
C ILE A 576 -20.43 -25.70 -14.18
N SER A 577 -19.20 -25.68 -14.67
CA SER A 577 -18.83 -26.49 -15.83
C SER A 577 -17.60 -27.33 -15.59
N PHE A 578 -17.50 -28.41 -16.34
CA PHE A 578 -16.26 -29.16 -16.51
C PHE A 578 -16.08 -29.54 -17.97
N GLY A 579 -14.85 -29.53 -18.47
CA GLY A 579 -14.64 -29.60 -19.91
C GLY A 579 -13.19 -29.72 -20.36
N LEU A 580 -13.01 -29.86 -21.67
CA LEU A 580 -11.72 -29.74 -22.34
C LEU A 580 -11.46 -28.27 -22.66
N GLY A 581 -10.22 -27.81 -22.47
CA GLY A 581 -9.87 -26.39 -22.62
C GLY A 581 -10.19 -25.56 -21.37
N GLY A 582 -10.55 -24.29 -21.56
CA GLY A 582 -10.76 -23.29 -20.50
C GLY A 582 -9.90 -22.06 -20.76
N TRP A 583 -10.40 -21.14 -21.60
CA TRP A 583 -9.65 -20.01 -22.19
C TRP A 583 -8.57 -20.43 -23.22
N THR A 584 -8.24 -21.71 -23.28
CA THR A 584 -7.47 -22.39 -24.33
C THR A 584 -8.23 -23.63 -24.82
N VAL A 585 -7.69 -24.35 -25.81
CA VAL A 585 -8.29 -25.59 -26.34
C VAL A 585 -7.54 -26.84 -25.86
N GLY A 586 -8.28 -27.92 -25.64
CA GLY A 586 -7.75 -29.21 -25.19
C GLY A 586 -8.31 -30.39 -25.99
N LYS A 587 -7.63 -31.54 -25.93
CA LYS A 587 -8.08 -32.82 -26.54
C LYS A 587 -7.95 -33.96 -25.52
N GLY A 588 -8.67 -35.06 -25.75
CA GLY A 588 -8.69 -36.23 -24.87
C GLY A 588 -10.06 -36.42 -24.22
N PHE A 589 -10.11 -36.72 -22.92
CA PHE A 589 -11.37 -36.80 -22.17
C PHE A 589 -11.25 -36.30 -20.73
N ILE A 590 -12.37 -35.84 -20.19
CA ILE A 590 -12.57 -35.57 -18.77
C ILE A 590 -13.94 -36.10 -18.34
N GLN A 591 -13.99 -36.75 -17.18
CA GLN A 591 -15.18 -37.38 -16.62
C GLN A 591 -15.36 -36.97 -15.16
N LEU A 592 -16.58 -36.53 -14.82
CA LEU A 592 -16.99 -36.22 -13.45
C LEU A 592 -17.63 -37.43 -12.77
N LYS A 593 -16.94 -38.02 -11.79
CA LYS A 593 -17.44 -39.15 -11.00
C LYS A 593 -18.32 -38.71 -9.84
N LYS A 594 -17.90 -37.68 -9.11
CA LYS A 594 -18.61 -37.16 -7.94
C LYS A 594 -18.44 -35.66 -7.84
N ILE A 595 -19.47 -34.96 -7.37
CA ILE A 595 -19.39 -33.54 -7.03
C ILE A 595 -20.21 -33.28 -5.76
N ASP A 596 -19.64 -32.53 -4.81
CA ASP A 596 -20.30 -32.09 -3.59
C ASP A 596 -20.10 -30.58 -3.41
N ILE A 597 -21.19 -29.86 -3.12
CA ILE A 597 -21.14 -28.45 -2.71
C ILE A 597 -21.58 -28.36 -1.25
N SER A 598 -20.61 -28.15 -0.37
CA SER A 598 -20.82 -28.13 1.08
C SER A 598 -20.69 -26.71 1.65
N PRO A 599 -21.66 -26.21 2.42
CA PRO A 599 -21.53 -24.94 3.11
C PRO A 599 -20.42 -24.99 4.16
N VAL A 600 -19.73 -23.87 4.36
CA VAL A 600 -18.72 -23.73 5.40
C VAL A 600 -19.40 -23.19 6.66
N LYS A 601 -19.34 -23.96 7.75
CA LYS A 601 -19.90 -23.59 9.05
C LYS A 601 -19.12 -22.41 9.65
N ASP A 602 -19.84 -21.52 10.35
CA ASP A 602 -19.29 -20.35 11.04
C ASP A 602 -18.73 -19.24 10.10
N PHE A 603 -18.98 -19.37 8.79
CA PHE A 603 -18.71 -18.38 7.73
C PHE A 603 -19.99 -18.05 6.92
N LEU A 604 -21.15 -18.20 7.56
CA LEU A 604 -22.48 -17.92 7.00
C LEU A 604 -22.90 -16.47 7.25
#